data_AF-A0A368Z5I8-F1
#
_entry.id   AF-A0A368Z5I8-F1
#
_cell.length_a   1.000
_cell.length_b   1.000
_cell.length_c   1.000
_cell.angle_alpha   90.00
_cell.angle_beta   90.00
_cell.angle_gamma   90.00
#
_symmetry.space_group_name_H-M   'P 1'
#
loop_
_entity.id
_entity.type
_entity.pdbx_description
1 polymer ?
#
loop_
_entity_poly.entity_id
_entity_poly.type
_entity_poly.pdbx_seq_one_letter_code
_entity_poly.pdbx_strand_id
1 'polypeptide(L)'
;MATWMASVRFPDGRVQYATYCAVVFAVLDDLYTRFLTVGEADSTGFVIRKAAVAGPPLPRYPNMPISDVDELIPVRIEVDPDGENWAALFCPTQNQLVGPMGSRVISDMQHCLPLISQRGRLHLQVPGTGQTFCGQEVIGKEVPFRDTSPFGLAGTGAPPARRDLFAEWKGGKVCRHCLINSLTAHWQWSQNALVAGLTNS
;
A
#
# COMPACT_ATOMS: atom_id res chain seq x y z
N MET A 1 21.69 -0.12 7.42
CA MET A 1 20.25 -0.42 7.25
C MET A 1 20.10 -1.85 6.75
N ALA A 2 19.25 -2.66 7.39
CA ALA A 2 18.89 -3.99 6.88
C ALA A 2 17.84 -3.81 5.76
N THR A 3 18.31 -3.55 4.54
CA THR A 3 17.47 -3.68 3.34
C THR A 3 17.17 -5.16 3.12
N TRP A 4 15.89 -5.53 3.11
CA TRP A 4 15.42 -6.86 2.72
C TRP A 4 14.79 -6.80 1.34
N MET A 5 14.33 -7.94 0.85
CA MET A 5 13.74 -8.04 -0.50
C MET A 5 12.24 -8.25 -0.43
N ALA A 6 11.53 -7.48 -1.25
CA ALA A 6 10.13 -7.70 -1.53
C ALA A 6 9.98 -8.35 -2.91
N SER A 7 9.21 -9.44 -2.97
CA SER A 7 8.72 -10.02 -4.20
C SER A 7 7.39 -9.37 -4.59
N VAL A 8 7.31 -8.88 -5.81
CA VAL A 8 6.10 -8.33 -6.44
C VAL A 8 5.54 -9.41 -7.36
N ARG A 9 4.47 -10.08 -6.93
CA ARG A 9 3.82 -11.15 -7.68
C ARG A 9 2.65 -10.62 -8.49
N PHE A 10 2.71 -10.89 -9.79
CA PHE A 10 1.67 -10.57 -10.74
C PHE A 10 0.68 -11.74 -10.89
N PRO A 11 -0.57 -11.46 -11.31
CA PRO A 11 -1.59 -12.50 -11.45
C PRO A 11 -1.30 -13.49 -12.60
N ASP A 12 -0.43 -13.10 -13.54
CA ASP A 12 0.05 -13.95 -14.65
C ASP A 12 1.19 -14.90 -14.22
N GLY A 13 1.60 -14.87 -12.95
CA GLY A 13 2.71 -15.67 -12.40
C GLY A 13 4.09 -15.01 -12.53
N ARG A 14 4.20 -13.85 -13.17
CA ARG A 14 5.45 -13.08 -13.22
C ARG A 14 5.81 -12.58 -11.83
N VAL A 15 7.12 -12.56 -11.54
CA VAL A 15 7.67 -11.99 -10.31
C VAL A 15 8.69 -10.90 -10.68
N GLN A 16 8.54 -9.75 -10.05
CA GLN A 16 9.56 -8.70 -10.01
C GLN A 16 9.99 -8.47 -8.57
N TYR A 17 11.07 -7.72 -8.38
CA TYR A 17 11.63 -7.50 -7.06
C TYR A 17 11.71 -6.03 -6.75
N ALA A 18 11.54 -5.67 -5.49
CA ALA A 18 11.70 -4.32 -5.00
C ALA A 18 12.46 -4.35 -3.68
N THR A 19 13.29 -3.33 -3.43
CA THR A 19 13.99 -3.24 -2.14
C THR A 19 13.01 -2.85 -1.03
N TYR A 20 13.13 -3.49 0.13
CA TYR A 20 12.33 -3.22 1.31
C TYR A 20 13.20 -2.73 2.46
N CYS A 21 12.75 -1.72 3.19
CA CYS A 21 13.39 -1.23 4.39
C CYS A 21 12.56 -1.61 5.62
N ALA A 22 13.04 -2.60 6.40
CA ALA A 22 12.35 -3.03 7.62
C ALA A 22 12.30 -1.96 8.72
N VAL A 23 13.21 -0.97 8.69
CA VAL A 23 13.20 0.12 9.68
C VAL A 23 11.95 0.99 9.55
N VAL A 24 11.53 1.27 8.31
CA VAL A 24 10.36 2.10 8.01
C VAL A 24 9.18 1.28 7.48
N PHE A 25 9.33 -0.05 7.41
CA PHE A 25 8.36 -1.00 6.86
C PHE A 25 7.87 -0.58 5.46
N ALA A 26 8.81 -0.20 4.58
CA ALA A 26 8.50 0.39 3.27
C ALA A 26 9.21 -0.32 2.12
N VAL A 27 8.47 -0.61 1.05
CA VAL A 27 9.01 -0.95 -0.28
C VAL A 27 9.38 0.32 -1.04
N LEU A 28 10.52 0.31 -1.71
CA LEU A 28 10.90 1.35 -2.67
C LEU A 28 10.28 1.04 -4.04
N ASP A 29 9.82 2.09 -4.73
CA ASP A 29 9.09 1.98 -6.00
C ASP A 29 9.87 1.36 -7.17
N ASP A 30 11.20 1.27 -7.07
CA ASP A 30 12.03 0.76 -8.15
C ASP A 30 11.95 -0.78 -8.23
N LEU A 31 11.69 -1.27 -9.45
CA LEU A 31 11.47 -2.69 -9.73
C LEU A 31 12.67 -3.30 -10.44
N TYR A 32 12.97 -4.56 -10.13
CA TYR A 32 14.11 -5.30 -10.66
C TYR A 32 13.64 -6.65 -11.20
N THR A 33 14.31 -7.16 -12.24
CA THR A 33 14.01 -8.48 -12.84
C THR A 33 14.74 -9.61 -12.16
N ARG A 34 15.82 -9.32 -11.43
CA ARG A 34 16.67 -10.31 -10.77
C ARG A 34 17.22 -9.75 -9.47
N PHE A 35 17.51 -10.66 -8.55
CA PHE A 35 18.34 -10.40 -7.39
C PHE A 35 19.36 -11.53 -7.22
N LEU A 36 20.42 -11.27 -6.47
CA LEU A 36 21.38 -12.28 -6.04
C LEU A 36 20.96 -12.79 -4.66
N THR A 37 20.87 -14.11 -4.53
CA THR A 37 20.52 -14.79 -3.28
C THR A 37 21.74 -14.91 -2.36
N VAL A 38 21.51 -15.07 -1.05
CA VAL A 38 22.62 -15.37 -0.12
C VAL A 38 23.25 -16.72 -0.51
N GLY A 39 24.56 -16.74 -0.69
CA GLY A 39 25.31 -17.91 -1.14
C GLY A 39 25.55 -17.98 -2.64
N GLU A 40 24.90 -17.13 -3.44
CA GLU A 40 25.20 -16.97 -4.86
C GLU A 40 26.53 -16.23 -5.05
N ALA A 41 27.32 -16.58 -6.07
CA ALA A 41 28.51 -15.82 -6.44
C ALA A 41 28.14 -14.78 -7.52
N ASP A 42 28.60 -13.54 -7.36
CA ASP A 42 28.42 -12.51 -8.39
C ASP A 42 29.34 -12.73 -9.61
N SER A 43 29.27 -11.83 -10.59
CA SER A 43 30.09 -11.89 -11.82
C SER A 43 31.61 -11.77 -11.56
N THR A 44 32.04 -11.41 -10.36
CA THR A 44 33.44 -11.34 -9.94
C THR A 44 33.86 -12.54 -9.08
N GLY A 45 32.94 -13.48 -8.82
CA GLY A 45 33.17 -14.64 -7.97
C GLY A 45 33.00 -14.36 -6.47
N PHE A 46 32.51 -13.18 -6.09
CA PHE A 46 32.28 -12.83 -4.69
C PHE A 46 30.98 -13.47 -4.20
N VAL A 47 31.06 -14.22 -3.09
CA VAL A 47 29.89 -14.88 -2.49
C VAL A 47 29.05 -13.84 -1.74
N ILE A 48 27.80 -13.72 -2.18
CA ILE A 48 26.81 -12.80 -1.66
C ILE A 48 26.40 -13.23 -0.25
N ARG A 49 26.69 -12.37 0.74
CA ARG A 49 26.36 -12.62 2.16
C ARG A 49 25.02 -12.03 2.58
N LYS A 50 24.40 -11.23 1.72
CA LYS A 50 23.13 -10.57 1.93
C LYS A 50 22.43 -10.40 0.59
N ALA A 51 21.16 -10.78 0.51
CA ALA A 51 20.39 -10.62 -0.73
C ALA A 51 20.49 -9.17 -1.24
N ALA A 52 20.73 -9.01 -2.54
CA ALA A 52 20.93 -7.73 -3.18
C ALA A 52 20.30 -7.73 -4.58
N VAL A 53 19.79 -6.59 -5.02
CA VAL A 53 19.30 -6.42 -6.38
C VAL A 53 20.43 -6.64 -7.40
N ALA A 54 20.10 -7.26 -8.53
CA ALA A 54 21.06 -7.57 -9.59
C ALA A 54 20.68 -6.79 -10.86
N GLY A 55 21.61 -5.99 -11.36
CA GLY A 55 21.41 -5.16 -12.54
C GLY A 55 20.69 -3.84 -12.24
N PRO A 56 20.46 -3.02 -13.29
CA PRO A 56 19.78 -1.75 -13.15
C PRO A 56 18.29 -1.94 -12.83
N PRO A 57 17.65 -0.97 -12.15
CA PRO A 57 16.21 -0.95 -12.03
C PRO A 57 15.54 -0.88 -13.40
N LEU A 58 14.35 -1.44 -13.51
CA LEU A 58 13.47 -1.27 -14.66
C LEU A 58 13.15 0.22 -14.85
N PRO A 59 13.11 0.71 -16.10
CA PRO A 59 12.88 2.12 -16.36
C PRO A 59 11.49 2.55 -15.89
N ARG A 60 11.40 3.74 -15.28
CA ARG A 60 10.15 4.36 -14.87
C ARG A 60 9.78 5.50 -15.81
N TYR A 61 8.48 5.74 -15.95
CA TYR A 61 7.96 6.80 -16.81
C TYR A 61 7.02 7.72 -16.03
N PRO A 62 7.52 8.48 -15.04
CA PRO A 62 6.68 9.29 -14.14
C PRO A 62 5.90 10.40 -14.86
N ASN A 63 6.38 10.82 -16.03
CA ASN A 63 5.73 11.85 -16.86
C ASN A 63 4.58 11.29 -17.73
N MET A 64 4.45 9.96 -17.82
CA MET A 64 3.34 9.33 -18.53
C MET A 64 2.06 9.37 -17.68
N PRO A 65 0.87 9.35 -18.29
CA PRO A 65 -0.37 9.31 -17.54
C PRO A 65 -0.48 8.03 -16.68
N ILE A 66 -1.17 8.13 -15.55
CA ILE A 66 -1.53 6.96 -14.75
C ILE A 66 -2.51 6.12 -15.57
N SER A 67 -2.25 4.81 -15.67
CA SER A 67 -3.09 3.84 -16.41
C SER A 67 -4.56 3.94 -16.00
N ASP A 68 -5.44 3.63 -16.94
CA ASP A 68 -6.88 3.66 -16.66
C ASP A 68 -7.26 2.63 -15.58
N VAL A 69 -8.43 2.84 -14.98
CA VAL A 69 -8.90 2.05 -13.83
C VAL A 69 -8.88 0.54 -14.12
N ASP A 70 -9.24 0.17 -15.35
CA ASP A 70 -9.32 -1.23 -15.79
C ASP A 70 -7.97 -1.81 -16.25
N GLU A 71 -6.95 -0.96 -16.39
CA GLU A 71 -5.59 -1.34 -16.79
C GLU A 71 -4.64 -1.50 -15.60
N LEU A 72 -5.05 -1.04 -14.41
CA LEU A 72 -4.28 -1.23 -13.19
C LEU A 72 -4.29 -2.70 -12.77
N ILE A 73 -3.10 -3.27 -12.61
CA ILE A 73 -2.93 -4.70 -12.33
C ILE A 73 -2.79 -4.91 -10.82
N PRO A 74 -3.69 -5.66 -10.16
CA PRO A 74 -3.49 -6.00 -8.75
C PRO A 74 -2.28 -6.91 -8.60
N VAL A 75 -1.37 -6.55 -7.70
CA VAL A 75 -0.16 -7.32 -7.40
C VAL A 75 -0.08 -7.61 -5.91
N ARG A 76 0.58 -8.71 -5.55
CA ARG A 76 0.87 -9.04 -4.16
C ARG A 76 2.33 -8.76 -3.85
N ILE A 77 2.57 -8.06 -2.76
CA ILE A 77 3.91 -7.83 -2.22
C ILE A 77 4.13 -8.83 -1.09
N GLU A 78 5.27 -9.52 -1.12
CA GLU A 78 5.69 -10.49 -0.10
C GLU A 78 7.14 -10.20 0.30
N VAL A 79 7.42 -10.10 1.59
CA VAL A 79 8.76 -9.79 2.13
C VAL A 79 9.28 -10.98 2.92
N ASP A 80 10.42 -11.52 2.48
CA ASP A 80 11.14 -12.56 3.21
C ASP A 80 12.33 -11.97 3.97
N PRO A 81 12.63 -12.47 5.18
CA PRO A 81 11.97 -13.55 5.94
C PRO A 81 10.88 -13.04 6.89
N ASP A 82 10.55 -11.74 6.87
CA ASP A 82 9.61 -11.13 7.82
C ASP A 82 8.18 -11.68 7.68
N GLY A 83 7.85 -12.32 6.55
CA GLY A 83 6.51 -12.89 6.27
C GLY A 83 5.45 -11.84 5.98
N GLU A 84 5.85 -10.56 5.92
CA GLU A 84 4.98 -9.44 5.62
C GLU A 84 4.43 -9.54 4.20
N ASN A 85 3.13 -9.30 4.06
CA ASN A 85 2.49 -9.30 2.75
C ASN A 85 1.28 -8.37 2.70
N TRP A 86 1.06 -7.77 1.53
CA TRP A 86 -0.06 -6.87 1.27
C TRP A 86 -0.32 -6.72 -0.23
N ALA A 87 -1.47 -6.15 -0.60
CA ALA A 87 -1.77 -5.85 -1.99
C ALA A 87 -1.35 -4.43 -2.38
N ALA A 88 -0.98 -4.28 -3.66
CA ALA A 88 -0.77 -3.01 -4.32
C ALA A 88 -1.34 -3.09 -5.75
N LEU A 89 -1.29 -1.98 -6.47
CA LEU A 89 -1.60 -1.93 -7.90
C LEU A 89 -0.31 -1.66 -8.67
N PHE A 90 -0.16 -2.25 -9.84
CA PHE A 90 0.90 -1.92 -10.77
C PHE A 90 0.32 -1.10 -11.92
N CYS A 91 0.94 0.04 -12.18
CA CYS A 91 0.64 0.95 -13.28
C CYS A 91 1.55 0.62 -14.47
N PRO A 92 1.07 -0.14 -15.48
CA PRO A 92 1.89 -0.52 -16.62
C PRO A 92 2.43 0.67 -17.40
N THR A 93 1.62 1.73 -17.58
CA THR A 93 2.00 2.92 -18.34
C THR A 93 3.19 3.69 -17.72
N GLN A 94 3.29 3.72 -16.39
CA GLN A 94 4.40 4.37 -15.69
C GLN A 94 5.50 3.38 -15.25
N ASN A 95 5.25 2.07 -15.40
CA ASN A 95 6.04 0.98 -14.83
C ASN A 95 6.32 1.19 -13.32
N GLN A 96 5.26 1.39 -12.54
CA GLN A 96 5.37 1.77 -11.13
C GLN A 96 4.34 1.06 -10.25
N LEU A 97 4.73 0.77 -9.00
CA LEU A 97 3.82 0.36 -7.95
C LEU A 97 3.02 1.55 -7.40
N VAL A 98 1.71 1.35 -7.29
CA VAL A 98 0.74 2.28 -6.70
C VAL A 98 0.09 1.54 -5.55
N GLY A 99 0.54 1.80 -4.33
CA GLY A 99 0.05 1.06 -3.17
C GLY A 99 0.68 1.51 -1.87
N PRO A 100 0.23 0.93 -0.75
CA PRO A 100 0.81 1.19 0.54
C PRO A 100 2.26 0.72 0.55
N MET A 101 3.12 1.50 1.22
CA MET A 101 4.54 1.17 1.38
C MET A 101 4.74 -0.12 2.18
N GLY A 102 3.78 -0.48 3.03
CA GLY A 102 3.79 -1.69 3.86
C GLY A 102 2.41 -2.02 4.41
N SER A 103 2.28 -3.23 4.96
CA SER A 103 1.04 -3.77 5.52
C SER A 103 0.45 -2.90 6.64
N ARG A 104 1.31 -2.20 7.40
CA ARG A 104 0.92 -1.25 8.46
C ARG A 104 0.07 -0.10 7.95
N VAL A 105 0.36 0.42 6.75
CA VAL A 105 -0.41 1.53 6.18
C VAL A 105 -1.86 1.13 5.94
N ILE A 106 -2.12 -0.14 5.59
CA ILE A 106 -3.50 -0.66 5.44
C ILE A 106 -4.22 -0.63 6.78
N SER A 107 -3.55 -1.08 7.85
CA SER A 107 -4.11 -1.04 9.20
C SER A 107 -4.39 0.40 9.64
N ASP A 108 -3.45 1.32 9.38
CA ASP A 108 -3.62 2.75 9.69
C ASP A 108 -4.80 3.34 8.91
N MET A 109 -4.92 3.05 7.61
CA MET A 109 -6.06 3.49 6.79
C MET A 109 -7.38 3.02 7.40
N GLN A 110 -7.44 1.76 7.83
CA GLN A 110 -8.63 1.20 8.44
C GLN A 110 -8.93 1.81 9.82
N HIS A 111 -7.94 2.22 10.60
CA HIS A 111 -8.22 2.89 11.88
C HIS A 111 -8.65 4.35 11.69
N CYS A 112 -8.06 5.03 10.71
CA CYS A 112 -8.14 6.49 10.64
C CYS A 112 -9.23 6.99 9.67
N LEU A 113 -9.53 6.24 8.61
CA LEU A 113 -10.26 6.78 7.47
C LEU A 113 -11.69 6.23 7.41
N PRO A 114 -12.72 7.10 7.42
CA PRO A 114 -14.07 6.69 7.07
C PRO A 114 -14.14 6.29 5.59
N LEU A 115 -14.84 5.19 5.31
CA LEU A 115 -15.11 4.73 3.95
C LEU A 115 -16.56 5.01 3.59
N ILE A 116 -16.79 5.83 2.58
CA ILE A 116 -18.10 6.33 2.19
C ILE A 116 -18.54 5.65 0.90
N SER A 117 -19.72 5.05 0.90
CA SER A 117 -20.37 4.58 -0.32
C SER A 117 -21.20 5.71 -0.92
N GLN A 118 -20.78 6.23 -2.08
CA GLN A 118 -21.54 7.23 -2.82
C GLN A 118 -21.32 7.12 -4.33
N ARG A 119 -22.32 7.50 -5.12
CA ARG A 119 -22.24 7.55 -6.59
C ARG A 119 -21.73 6.24 -7.22
N GLY A 120 -22.12 5.10 -6.62
CA GLY A 120 -21.75 3.77 -7.10
C GLY A 120 -20.31 3.34 -6.81
N ARG A 121 -19.54 4.09 -6.01
CA ARG A 121 -18.15 3.77 -5.64
C ARG A 121 -17.89 3.98 -4.15
N LEU A 122 -16.80 3.38 -3.66
CA LEU A 122 -16.28 3.61 -2.32
C LEU A 122 -15.26 4.77 -2.35
N HIS A 123 -15.41 5.71 -1.43
CA HIS A 123 -14.57 6.91 -1.31
C HIS A 123 -13.99 7.00 0.09
N LEU A 124 -12.71 7.35 0.20
CA LEU A 124 -12.10 7.66 1.49
C LEU A 124 -12.37 9.12 1.84
N GLN A 125 -12.92 9.35 3.04
CA GLN A 125 -13.12 10.67 3.62
C GLN A 125 -11.82 11.19 4.24
N VAL A 126 -11.55 12.49 4.07
CA VAL A 126 -10.49 13.17 4.83
C VAL A 126 -10.99 13.36 6.26
N PRO A 127 -10.32 12.79 7.29
CA PRO A 127 -10.82 12.81 8.66
C PRO A 127 -11.11 14.22 9.17
N GLY A 128 -12.24 14.39 9.87
CA GLY A 128 -12.65 15.68 10.44
C GLY A 128 -13.18 16.70 9.43
N THR A 129 -13.34 16.32 8.15
CA THR A 129 -13.86 17.21 7.10
C THR A 129 -15.11 16.64 6.45
N GLY A 130 -15.90 17.48 5.76
CA GLY A 130 -17.00 17.04 4.90
C GLY A 130 -16.57 16.60 3.50
N GLN A 131 -15.28 16.31 3.27
CA GLN A 131 -14.74 16.04 1.93
C GLN A 131 -14.05 14.68 1.84
N THR A 132 -14.10 14.11 0.64
CA THR A 132 -13.34 12.92 0.25
C THR A 132 -11.97 13.30 -0.29
N PHE A 133 -11.01 12.39 -0.24
CA PHE A 133 -9.67 12.60 -0.79
C PHE A 133 -9.66 12.92 -2.30
N CYS A 134 -10.73 12.62 -3.03
CA CYS A 134 -10.90 13.02 -4.43
C CYS A 134 -11.64 14.36 -4.61
N GLY A 135 -11.80 15.16 -3.54
CA GLY A 135 -12.39 16.50 -3.57
C GLY A 135 -13.92 16.54 -3.63
N GLN A 136 -14.61 15.40 -3.54
CA GLN A 136 -16.07 15.39 -3.50
C GLN A 136 -16.58 15.62 -2.09
N GLU A 137 -17.67 16.36 -1.96
CA GLU A 137 -18.44 16.44 -0.72
C GLU A 137 -18.97 15.06 -0.30
N VAL A 138 -18.97 14.80 1.00
CA VAL A 138 -19.49 13.57 1.61
C VAL A 138 -21.02 13.68 1.69
N ILE A 139 -21.69 12.98 0.79
CA ILE A 139 -23.17 12.90 0.74
C ILE A 139 -23.68 11.46 0.92
N GLY A 140 -22.77 10.49 0.89
CA GLY A 140 -23.07 9.08 1.04
C GLY A 140 -23.15 8.59 2.48
N LYS A 141 -23.19 7.27 2.63
CA LYS A 141 -23.19 6.59 3.92
C LYS A 141 -21.82 5.99 4.20
N GLU A 142 -21.35 6.12 5.43
CA GLU A 142 -20.19 5.36 5.92
C GLU A 142 -20.52 3.86 5.90
N VAL A 143 -19.63 3.05 5.34
CA VAL A 143 -19.74 1.59 5.34
C VAL A 143 -18.81 0.99 6.40
N PRO A 144 -19.12 -0.21 6.93
CA PRO A 144 -18.23 -0.91 7.85
C PRO A 144 -16.85 -1.12 7.24
N PHE A 145 -15.89 -0.37 7.77
CA PHE A 145 -14.48 -0.38 7.38
C PHE A 145 -13.67 0.13 8.56
N ARG A 146 -14.00 1.34 9.02
CA ARG A 146 -13.23 2.02 10.05
C ARG A 146 -13.25 1.26 11.37
N ASP A 147 -12.06 0.94 11.90
CA ASP A 147 -11.89 0.40 13.24
C ASP A 147 -11.66 1.55 14.22
N THR A 148 -12.68 1.87 15.02
CA THR A 148 -12.62 2.91 16.04
C THR A 148 -12.13 2.38 17.39
N SER A 149 -11.70 1.12 17.46
CA SER A 149 -11.12 0.57 18.69
C SER A 149 -9.88 1.38 19.07
N PRO A 150 -9.71 1.75 20.35
CA PRO A 150 -8.51 2.47 20.77
C PRO A 150 -7.27 1.61 20.48
N PHE A 151 -6.21 2.22 19.96
CA PHE A 151 -4.96 1.52 19.67
C PHE A 151 -4.48 0.73 20.90
N GLY A 152 -4.50 -0.60 20.81
CA GLY A 152 -4.02 -1.49 21.87
C GLY A 152 -5.00 -1.81 23.00
N LEU A 153 -6.27 -1.38 22.92
CA LEU A 153 -7.31 -1.78 23.88
C LEU A 153 -8.41 -2.56 23.16
N ALA A 154 -8.66 -3.79 23.62
CA ALA A 154 -9.77 -4.60 23.14
C ALA A 154 -11.08 -3.89 23.51
N GLY A 155 -11.71 -3.27 22.52
CA GLY A 155 -13.08 -2.76 22.66
C GLY A 155 -14.06 -3.90 22.94
N THR A 156 -15.24 -3.57 23.44
CA THR A 156 -16.30 -4.54 23.78
C THR A 156 -17.00 -5.15 22.56
N GLY A 157 -16.59 -4.79 21.34
CA GLY A 157 -17.08 -5.36 20.08
C GLY A 157 -15.93 -5.98 19.27
N ALA A 158 -16.24 -7.01 18.48
CA ALA A 158 -15.28 -7.57 17.54
C ALA A 158 -14.87 -6.47 16.53
N PRO A 159 -13.57 -6.20 16.34
CA PRO A 159 -13.13 -5.23 15.34
C PRO A 159 -13.61 -5.65 13.96
N PRO A 160 -13.90 -4.69 13.05
CA PRO A 160 -14.23 -5.03 11.68
C PRO A 160 -13.11 -5.86 11.07
N ALA A 161 -13.48 -6.86 10.24
CA ALA A 161 -12.49 -7.68 9.55
C ALA A 161 -11.49 -6.79 8.81
N ARG A 162 -10.21 -7.16 8.80
CA ARG A 162 -9.17 -6.42 8.07
C ARG A 162 -9.56 -6.34 6.59
N ARG A 163 -9.63 -5.13 6.05
CA ARG A 163 -9.97 -4.87 4.64
C ARG A 163 -8.82 -4.17 3.94
N ASP A 164 -8.19 -4.88 3.01
CA ASP A 164 -7.20 -4.31 2.11
C ASP A 164 -7.91 -3.74 0.88
N LEU A 165 -8.05 -2.41 0.83
CA LEU A 165 -8.75 -1.73 -0.26
C LEU A 165 -8.03 -1.85 -1.61
N PHE A 166 -6.72 -2.15 -1.62
CA PHE A 166 -5.97 -2.44 -2.85
C PHE A 166 -6.23 -3.88 -3.30
N ALA A 167 -6.39 -4.83 -2.37
CA ALA A 167 -6.80 -6.20 -2.70
C ALA A 167 -8.25 -6.27 -3.21
N GLU A 168 -9.12 -5.37 -2.73
CA GLU A 168 -10.51 -5.25 -3.20
C GLU A 168 -10.66 -4.55 -4.55
N TRP A 169 -9.55 -4.16 -5.20
CA TRP A 169 -9.58 -3.50 -6.49
C TRP A 169 -10.20 -4.42 -7.56
N LYS A 170 -11.43 -4.10 -7.95
CA LYS A 170 -12.17 -4.78 -9.03
C LYS A 170 -12.76 -3.72 -9.96
N GLY A 171 -11.96 -3.21 -10.89
CA GLY A 171 -12.39 -2.19 -11.87
C GLY A 171 -12.85 -0.87 -11.22
N GLY A 172 -12.17 -0.42 -10.16
CA GLY A 172 -12.47 0.87 -9.54
C GLY A 172 -13.67 0.90 -8.59
N LYS A 173 -14.02 -0.25 -7.98
CA LYS A 173 -14.94 -0.33 -6.84
C LYS A 173 -14.61 0.72 -5.76
N VAL A 174 -13.32 0.94 -5.52
CA VAL A 174 -12.80 2.06 -4.71
C VAL A 174 -12.32 3.17 -5.65
N CYS A 175 -12.59 4.43 -5.32
CA CYS A 175 -12.15 5.57 -6.10
C CYS A 175 -10.62 5.62 -6.17
N ARG A 176 -10.06 5.53 -7.40
CA ARG A 176 -8.62 5.60 -7.67
C ARG A 176 -7.95 6.79 -6.99
N HIS A 177 -8.52 7.98 -7.17
CA HIS A 177 -7.98 9.22 -6.60
C HIS A 177 -8.03 9.21 -5.08
N CYS A 178 -9.07 8.63 -4.46
CA CYS A 178 -9.09 8.48 -3.01
C CYS A 178 -7.96 7.59 -2.51
N LEU A 179 -7.71 6.44 -3.16
CA LEU A 179 -6.61 5.55 -2.79
C LEU A 179 -5.26 6.26 -2.92
N ILE A 180 -4.96 6.83 -4.08
CA ILE A 180 -3.66 7.48 -4.34
C ILE A 180 -3.45 8.67 -3.41
N ASN A 181 -4.42 9.58 -3.30
CA ASN A 181 -4.27 10.78 -2.47
C ASN A 181 -4.19 10.44 -0.98
N SER A 182 -4.83 9.36 -0.54
CA SER A 182 -4.70 8.91 0.85
C SER A 182 -3.27 8.46 1.17
N LEU A 183 -2.57 7.82 0.22
CA LEU A 183 -1.17 7.43 0.41
C LEU A 183 -0.25 8.65 0.53
N THR A 184 -0.45 9.68 -0.30
CA THR A 184 0.34 10.91 -0.23
C THR A 184 0.11 11.71 1.05
N ALA A 185 -1.09 11.59 1.63
CA ALA A 185 -1.46 12.27 2.85
C ALA A 185 -1.20 11.44 4.12
N HIS A 186 -0.58 10.25 4.02
CA HIS A 186 -0.43 9.28 5.12
C HIS A 186 0.04 9.91 6.44
N TRP A 187 1.13 10.67 6.38
CA TRP A 187 1.66 11.34 7.56
C TRP A 187 0.65 12.28 8.22
N GLN A 188 -0.15 13.02 7.44
CA GLN A 188 -1.08 14.02 7.96
C GLN A 188 -2.25 13.37 8.71
N TRP A 189 -2.87 12.35 8.12
CA TRP A 189 -4.02 11.71 8.75
C TRP A 189 -3.65 10.71 9.84
N SER A 190 -2.47 10.06 9.77
CA SER A 190 -2.00 9.16 10.83
C SER A 190 -1.67 9.92 12.13
N GLN A 191 -1.04 11.09 12.02
CA GLN A 191 -0.76 11.96 13.18
C GLN A 191 -2.06 12.49 13.82
N ASN A 192 -3.03 12.92 13.01
CA ASN A 192 -4.31 13.42 13.52
C ASN A 192 -5.10 12.34 14.26
N ALA A 193 -5.03 11.08 13.81
CA ALA A 193 -5.68 9.97 14.48
C ALA A 193 -5.02 9.61 15.82
N LEU A 194 -3.68 9.68 15.91
CA LEU A 194 -2.95 9.51 17.17
C LEU A 194 -3.33 10.59 18.20
N VAL A 195 -3.45 11.85 17.76
CA VAL A 195 -3.86 12.97 18.64
C VAL A 195 -5.32 12.81 19.09
N ALA A 196 -6.23 12.45 18.18
CA ALA A 196 -7.65 12.25 18.51
C ALA A 196 -7.89 11.06 19.46
N GLY A 197 -7.06 10.01 19.37
CA GLY A 197 -7.10 8.87 20.30
C GLY A 197 -6.65 9.24 21.72
N LEU A 198 -5.68 10.15 21.85
CA LEU A 198 -5.19 10.63 23.15
C LEU A 198 -6.15 11.61 23.83
N THR A 199 -6.96 12.36 23.08
CA THR A 199 -7.94 13.31 23.65
C THR A 199 -9.25 12.67 24.12
N ASN A 200 -9.52 11.42 23.71
CA ASN A 200 -10.69 10.65 24.12
C ASN A 200 -10.35 9.56 25.16
N SER A 201 -9.14 9.62 25.75
CA SER A 201 -8.67 8.73 26.83
C SER A 201 -8.81 9.39 28.20
#